data_AF-A0A7W2CF54-F1
#
_entry.id   AF-A0A7W2CF54-F1
#
_cell.length_a   1.000
_cell.length_b   1.000
_cell.length_c   1.000
_cell.angle_alpha   90.00
_cell.angle_beta   90.00
_cell.angle_gamma   90.00
#
_symmetry.space_group_name_H-M   'P 1'
#
loop_
_entity.id
_entity.type
_entity.pdbx_description
1 polymer ?
#
loop_
_entity_poly.entity_id
_entity_poly.type
_entity_poly.pdbx_seq_one_letter_code
_entity_poly.pdbx_strand_id
1 'polypeptide(L)'
;MVATPIAQFTGEQVADLITRPAFFVKIDNHQLARPQWGINQADVVFEELVEGNITRFAAIFHSRNVADIGPVRSARTGDFDLLRNLNTPLFGNSGGNPTVMRLLNEVDMVLVGDTNVGRAAYRRNSDRKAPHNLLTSTGDIYAAADGRGGTPPQMFSYRDPNEALPLSAQPLDAVEIDYGGYQVTYQWDEVFQGWARSQQGTEHVDYDGVQVAPENVIIQFVNYGQSVAYAGSPEVKVLGRGEAWVLTAGQIIEATWNRPTEADLTEFRDADGATIELTPGRTWVALPRSGTASYADVDQQ
;
A
#
# COMPACT_ATOMS: atom_id res chain seq x y z
N MET A 1 -28.08 -17.78 6.68
CA MET A 1 -27.05 -18.05 5.66
C MET A 1 -25.71 -17.82 6.32
N VAL A 2 -24.76 -18.73 6.18
CA VAL A 2 -23.39 -18.47 6.67
C VAL A 2 -22.78 -17.47 5.68
N ALA A 3 -22.29 -16.33 6.17
CA ALA A 3 -21.65 -15.34 5.31
C ALA A 3 -20.46 -15.98 4.58
N THR A 4 -20.37 -15.76 3.27
CA THR A 4 -19.22 -16.24 2.49
C THR A 4 -17.95 -15.59 3.01
N PRO A 5 -16.87 -16.36 3.26
CA PRO A 5 -15.58 -15.78 3.65
C PRO A 5 -15.09 -14.75 2.63
N ILE A 6 -14.45 -13.69 3.10
CA ILE A 6 -13.79 -12.67 2.27
C ILE A 6 -12.31 -12.59 2.61
N ALA A 7 -11.49 -12.19 1.64
CA ALA A 7 -10.08 -11.89 1.84
C ALA A 7 -9.91 -10.61 2.68
N GLN A 8 -9.05 -10.65 3.69
CA GLN A 8 -8.91 -9.61 4.72
C GLN A 8 -8.56 -8.22 4.18
N PHE A 9 -7.82 -8.17 3.06
CA PHE A 9 -7.30 -6.93 2.47
C PHE A 9 -7.97 -6.51 1.17
N THR A 10 -8.84 -7.34 0.59
CA THR A 10 -9.53 -7.01 -0.66
C THR A 10 -11.05 -7.10 -0.55
N GLY A 11 -11.60 -7.78 0.45
CA GLY A 11 -13.04 -8.00 0.53
C GLY A 11 -13.59 -8.93 -0.55
N GLU A 12 -12.74 -9.45 -1.43
CA GLU A 12 -13.12 -10.42 -2.46
C GLU A 12 -13.58 -11.71 -1.79
N GLN A 13 -14.67 -12.30 -2.31
CA GLN A 13 -15.14 -13.59 -1.82
C GLN A 13 -14.11 -14.69 -2.09
N VAL A 14 -13.90 -15.54 -1.09
CA VAL A 14 -12.99 -16.68 -1.17
C VAL A 14 -13.70 -17.96 -0.76
N ALA A 15 -13.24 -19.09 -1.31
CA ALA A 15 -13.83 -20.40 -1.01
C ALA A 15 -13.61 -20.79 0.46
N ASP A 16 -12.42 -20.49 1.00
CA ASP A 16 -11.99 -20.84 2.34
C ASP A 16 -11.35 -19.64 3.05
N LEU A 17 -11.42 -19.62 4.37
CA LEU A 17 -10.73 -18.61 5.19
C LEU A 17 -9.22 -18.63 4.92
N ILE A 18 -8.63 -17.47 4.66
CA ILE A 18 -7.19 -17.32 4.49
C ILE A 18 -6.55 -17.14 5.88
N THR A 19 -5.74 -18.11 6.31
CA THR A 19 -5.14 -18.11 7.66
C THR A 19 -3.64 -17.81 7.68
N ARG A 20 -3.00 -17.64 6.52
CA ARG A 20 -1.57 -17.29 6.43
C ARG A 20 -1.30 -15.84 6.87
N PRO A 21 -0.05 -15.51 7.27
CA PRO A 21 0.31 -14.14 7.59
C PRO A 21 0.38 -13.23 6.37
N ALA A 22 0.20 -11.94 6.60
CA ALA A 22 0.43 -10.90 5.60
C ALA A 22 1.92 -10.83 5.24
N PHE A 23 2.25 -10.81 3.95
CA PHE A 23 3.60 -10.49 3.51
C PHE A 23 3.70 -8.99 3.18
N PHE A 24 4.28 -8.21 4.09
CA PHE A 24 4.59 -6.80 3.90
C PHE A 24 6.00 -6.66 3.32
N VAL A 25 6.16 -5.91 2.23
CA VAL A 25 7.46 -5.74 1.58
C VAL A 25 7.68 -4.34 1.06
N LYS A 26 8.89 -3.83 1.29
CA LYS A 26 9.29 -2.53 0.74
C LYS A 26 9.70 -2.66 -0.73
N ILE A 27 9.08 -1.87 -1.59
CA ILE A 27 9.31 -1.89 -3.04
C ILE A 27 9.84 -0.52 -3.52
N ASP A 28 10.83 -0.57 -4.41
CA ASP A 28 11.44 0.61 -5.02
C ASP A 28 10.45 1.33 -5.94
N ASN A 29 10.42 2.67 -5.89
CA ASN A 29 9.71 3.50 -6.86
C ASN A 29 10.63 4.49 -7.57
N HIS A 30 11.95 4.32 -7.46
CA HIS A 30 12.90 5.09 -8.24
C HIS A 30 12.72 4.84 -9.75
N GLN A 31 12.99 5.84 -10.59
CA GLN A 31 12.87 5.74 -12.05
C GLN A 31 13.58 4.52 -12.67
N LEU A 32 14.78 4.18 -12.18
CA LEU A 32 15.56 3.02 -12.66
C LEU A 32 15.03 1.66 -12.16
N ALA A 33 14.04 1.68 -11.27
CA ALA A 33 13.39 0.53 -10.69
C ALA A 33 11.98 0.28 -11.27
N ARG A 34 11.49 1.18 -12.12
CA ARG A 34 10.21 1.04 -12.81
C ARG A 34 10.42 0.38 -14.19
N PRO A 35 9.46 -0.42 -14.66
CA PRO A 35 8.26 -0.89 -13.96
C PRO A 35 8.53 -1.94 -12.85
N GLN A 36 7.70 -2.00 -11.81
CA GLN A 36 7.86 -2.97 -10.71
C GLN A 36 7.38 -4.38 -11.12
N TRP A 37 7.98 -5.41 -10.53
CA TRP A 37 7.49 -6.79 -10.60
C TRP A 37 6.40 -7.01 -9.55
N GLY A 38 5.29 -7.63 -9.95
CA GLY A 38 4.28 -8.13 -9.02
C GLY A 38 3.37 -7.08 -8.40
N ILE A 39 3.52 -5.79 -8.75
CA ILE A 39 2.83 -4.71 -8.02
C ILE A 39 1.31 -4.72 -8.23
N ASN A 40 0.83 -5.20 -9.39
CA ASN A 40 -0.60 -5.35 -9.67
C ASN A 40 -1.27 -6.47 -8.86
N GLN A 41 -0.48 -7.35 -8.26
CA GLN A 41 -0.94 -8.49 -7.48
C GLN A 41 -0.90 -8.21 -5.97
N ALA A 42 -0.45 -7.02 -5.55
CA ALA A 42 -0.52 -6.59 -4.16
C ALA A 42 -1.98 -6.30 -3.78
N ASP A 43 -2.38 -6.72 -2.58
CA ASP A 43 -3.71 -6.45 -2.05
C ASP A 43 -3.83 -5.00 -1.56
N VAL A 44 -2.78 -4.53 -0.88
CA VAL A 44 -2.64 -3.14 -0.43
C VAL A 44 -1.28 -2.59 -0.80
N VAL A 45 -1.24 -1.34 -1.25
CA VAL A 45 0.02 -0.62 -1.48
C VAL A 45 -0.02 0.73 -0.79
N PHE A 46 0.88 0.96 0.17
CA PHE A 46 1.11 2.27 0.76
C PHE A 46 2.19 3.02 -0.02
N GLU A 47 1.94 4.26 -0.45
CA GLU A 47 2.91 5.14 -1.08
C GLU A 47 3.32 6.27 -0.13
N GLU A 48 4.55 6.22 0.38
CA GLU A 48 5.11 7.21 1.31
C GLU A 48 6.35 7.91 0.72
N LEU A 49 6.58 9.16 1.16
CA LEU A 49 7.80 9.90 0.85
C LEU A 49 9.02 9.23 1.49
N VAL A 50 10.13 9.28 0.76
CA VAL A 50 11.47 8.95 1.26
C VAL A 50 12.45 10.08 0.92
N GLU A 51 13.76 9.84 1.10
CA GLU A 51 14.81 10.83 0.86
C GLU A 51 14.73 11.44 -0.55
N GLY A 52 14.82 12.76 -0.66
CA GLY A 52 14.82 13.47 -1.95
C GLY A 52 13.44 13.75 -2.55
N ASN A 53 12.37 13.71 -1.73
CA ASN A 53 10.98 13.94 -2.14
C ASN A 53 10.46 12.98 -3.22
N ILE A 54 11.13 11.84 -3.40
CA ILE A 54 10.59 10.70 -4.16
C ILE A 54 9.78 9.80 -3.22
N THR A 55 9.03 8.86 -3.78
CA THR A 55 8.26 7.90 -2.98
C THR A 55 8.88 6.50 -3.00
N ARG A 56 8.43 5.65 -2.08
CA ARG A 56 8.56 4.19 -2.18
C ARG A 56 7.26 3.54 -1.76
N PHE A 57 7.09 2.30 -2.22
CA PHE A 57 5.92 1.51 -1.88
C PHE A 57 6.20 0.59 -0.70
N ALA A 58 5.19 0.39 0.13
CA ALA A 58 5.08 -0.66 1.12
C ALA A 58 3.87 -1.51 0.73
N ALA A 59 4.11 -2.69 0.15
CA ALA A 59 3.09 -3.53 -0.45
C ALA A 59 2.77 -4.72 0.44
N ILE A 60 1.49 -5.08 0.53
CA ILE A 60 1.00 -6.25 1.25
C ILE A 60 0.49 -7.27 0.24
N PHE A 61 0.99 -8.50 0.36
CA PHE A 61 0.55 -9.67 -0.39
C PHE A 61 -0.02 -10.71 0.57
N HIS A 62 -1.25 -11.17 0.33
CA HIS A 62 -1.94 -12.10 1.22
C HIS A 62 -3.01 -12.95 0.52
N SER A 63 -3.78 -12.40 -0.41
CA SER A 63 -4.90 -13.10 -1.05
C SER A 63 -4.44 -14.16 -2.06
N ARG A 64 -3.25 -13.97 -2.66
CA ARG A 64 -2.76 -14.79 -3.78
C ARG A 64 -1.25 -15.05 -3.70
N ASN A 65 -0.79 -16.03 -4.49
CA ASN A 65 0.64 -16.30 -4.64
C ASN A 65 1.21 -15.48 -5.81
N VAL A 66 2.42 -14.95 -5.64
CA VAL A 66 3.09 -14.11 -6.64
C VAL A 66 4.54 -14.56 -6.79
N ALA A 67 4.95 -14.82 -8.04
CA ALA A 67 6.26 -15.39 -8.36
C ALA A 67 7.40 -14.37 -8.34
N ASP A 68 7.15 -13.17 -8.84
CA ASP A 68 8.13 -12.11 -8.96
C ASP A 68 7.62 -10.86 -8.24
N ILE A 69 8.27 -10.47 -7.14
CA ILE A 69 7.96 -9.25 -6.38
C ILE A 69 9.23 -8.41 -6.27
N GLY A 70 9.20 -7.16 -6.69
CA GLY A 70 10.32 -6.24 -6.57
C GLY A 70 10.23 -4.99 -7.45
N PRO A 71 11.31 -4.18 -7.53
CA PRO A 71 12.56 -4.37 -6.83
C PRO A 71 12.41 -4.14 -5.32
N VAL A 72 12.84 -5.10 -4.51
CA VAL A 72 12.77 -4.96 -3.04
C VAL A 72 13.80 -3.93 -2.57
N ARG A 73 13.40 -3.07 -1.62
CA ARG A 73 14.20 -1.95 -1.13
C ARG A 73 14.32 -1.87 0.37
N SER A 74 15.14 -0.90 0.80
CA SER A 74 15.49 -0.74 2.20
C SER A 74 14.32 -0.19 3.01
N ALA A 75 14.15 -0.70 4.23
CA ALA A 75 13.18 -0.24 5.21
C ALA A 75 13.49 1.18 5.72
N ARG A 76 12.47 1.86 6.26
CA ARG A 76 12.51 3.14 6.98
C ARG A 76 11.77 2.99 8.31
N THR A 77 12.05 3.87 9.27
CA THR A 77 11.33 3.89 10.55
C THR A 77 9.84 4.19 10.38
N GLY A 78 9.44 4.90 9.31
CA GLY A 78 8.03 5.13 8.96
C GLY A 78 7.24 3.86 8.64
N ASP A 79 7.92 2.78 8.19
CA ASP A 79 7.25 1.51 7.90
C ASP A 79 6.70 0.83 9.16
N PHE A 80 7.25 1.13 10.35
CA PHE A 80 6.99 0.33 11.56
C PHE A 80 5.55 0.41 12.02
N ASP A 81 4.95 1.59 11.99
CA ASP A 81 3.55 1.77 12.34
C ASP A 81 2.62 1.07 11.33
N LEU A 82 3.05 0.83 10.09
CA LEU A 82 2.25 0.08 9.12
C LEU A 82 2.27 -1.44 9.37
N LEU A 83 3.22 -1.95 10.17
CA LEU A 83 3.32 -3.37 10.49
C LEU A 83 2.47 -3.77 11.71
N ARG A 84 2.27 -2.85 12.66
CA ARG A 84 1.82 -3.16 14.03
C ARG A 84 0.37 -3.63 14.15
N ASN A 85 -0.49 -3.33 13.18
CA ASN A 85 -1.89 -3.77 13.17
C ASN A 85 -2.13 -5.01 12.29
N LEU A 86 -1.07 -5.70 11.85
CA LEU A 86 -1.16 -6.85 10.94
C LEU A 86 -1.02 -8.21 11.62
N ASN A 87 -1.00 -8.25 12.97
CA ASN A 87 -0.87 -9.48 13.77
C ASN A 87 0.39 -10.30 13.41
N THR A 88 1.57 -9.78 13.75
CA THR A 88 2.89 -10.39 13.45
C THR A 88 3.09 -10.72 11.96
N PRO A 89 3.17 -9.71 11.06
CA PRO A 89 3.35 -9.92 9.62
C PRO A 89 4.75 -10.45 9.28
N LEU A 90 4.90 -10.95 8.05
CA LEU A 90 6.21 -11.21 7.46
C LEU A 90 6.73 -9.92 6.83
N PHE A 91 7.92 -9.44 7.22
CA PHE A 91 8.49 -8.22 6.67
C PHE A 91 9.70 -8.46 5.77
N GLY A 92 9.53 -8.21 4.47
CA GLY A 92 10.59 -8.26 3.47
C GLY A 92 11.18 -6.89 3.16
N ASN A 93 12.50 -6.81 3.10
CA ASN A 93 13.25 -5.60 2.74
C ASN A 93 14.68 -5.96 2.32
N SER A 94 15.36 -4.99 1.69
CA SER A 94 16.77 -5.12 1.29
C SER A 94 17.75 -4.59 2.35
N GLY A 95 17.37 -4.60 3.62
CA GLY A 95 18.09 -4.02 4.76
C GLY A 95 17.68 -2.58 5.08
N GLY A 96 18.50 -1.90 5.86
CA GLY A 96 18.28 -0.53 6.31
C GLY A 96 19.57 0.00 6.95
N ASN A 97 19.59 1.27 7.35
CA ASN A 97 20.73 1.75 8.12
C ASN A 97 20.78 1.05 9.50
N PRO A 98 21.93 1.02 10.20
CA PRO A 98 22.06 0.28 11.46
C PRO A 98 21.03 0.67 12.54
N THR A 99 20.63 1.95 12.60
CA THR A 99 19.60 2.42 13.54
C THR A 99 18.22 1.88 13.18
N VAL A 100 17.83 1.91 11.89
CA VAL A 100 16.58 1.29 11.40
C VAL A 100 16.57 -0.18 11.77
N MET A 101 17.63 -0.92 11.44
CA MET A 101 17.69 -2.37 11.69
C MET A 101 17.65 -2.70 13.18
N ARG A 102 18.23 -1.87 14.05
CA ARG A 102 18.14 -2.04 15.50
C ARG A 102 16.71 -1.84 16.00
N LEU A 103 16.08 -0.72 15.64
CA LEU A 103 14.72 -0.39 16.08
C LEU A 103 13.68 -1.36 15.50
N LEU A 104 13.93 -1.89 14.30
CA LEU A 104 13.05 -2.88 13.68
C LEU A 104 12.96 -4.17 14.50
N ASN A 105 13.96 -4.51 15.32
CA ASN A 105 13.89 -5.67 16.23
C ASN A 105 12.93 -5.46 17.42
N GLU A 106 12.44 -4.23 17.64
CA GLU A 106 11.46 -3.89 18.68
C GLU A 106 10.02 -3.97 18.16
N VAL A 107 9.84 -4.22 16.86
CA VAL A 107 8.52 -4.36 16.21
C VAL A 107 8.13 -5.84 16.17
N ASP A 108 6.90 -6.16 16.58
CA ASP A 108 6.38 -7.53 16.49
C ASP A 108 6.09 -7.92 15.04
N MET A 109 7.05 -8.63 14.43
CA MET A 109 6.99 -9.12 13.05
C MET A 109 8.02 -10.23 12.85
N VAL A 110 7.84 -11.01 11.78
CA VAL A 110 8.83 -11.98 11.32
C VAL A 110 9.72 -11.34 10.25
N LEU A 111 10.96 -11.03 10.60
CA LEU A 111 11.90 -10.41 9.66
C LEU A 111 12.38 -11.42 8.63
N VAL A 112 11.97 -11.26 7.38
CA VAL A 112 12.33 -12.13 6.23
C VAL A 112 13.07 -11.31 5.17
N GLY A 113 13.96 -10.40 5.57
CA GLY A 113 14.74 -9.54 4.67
C GLY A 113 15.96 -10.22 4.02
N ASP A 114 16.44 -9.63 2.91
CA ASP A 114 17.59 -10.09 2.10
C ASP A 114 18.90 -10.15 2.91
N THR A 115 19.04 -9.29 3.93
CA THR A 115 20.26 -9.25 4.77
C THR A 115 20.20 -10.20 5.97
N ASN A 116 19.12 -10.98 6.12
CA ASN A 116 18.82 -11.75 7.33
C ASN A 116 18.43 -13.20 6.96
N VAL A 117 17.57 -13.85 7.76
CA VAL A 117 17.09 -15.22 7.53
C VAL A 117 16.42 -15.41 6.17
N GLY A 118 15.94 -14.32 5.57
CA GLY A 118 15.30 -14.33 4.26
C GLY A 118 16.27 -14.37 3.09
N ARG A 119 17.60 -14.25 3.24
CA ARG A 119 18.55 -14.13 2.10
C ARG A 119 18.33 -15.14 0.96
N ALA A 120 18.03 -16.39 1.29
CA ALA A 120 17.78 -17.46 0.32
C ALA A 120 16.47 -17.26 -0.48
N ALA A 121 15.53 -16.48 0.05
CA ALA A 121 14.28 -16.09 -0.60
C ALA A 121 14.42 -14.91 -1.57
N TYR A 122 15.64 -14.40 -1.78
CA TYR A 122 15.90 -13.29 -2.69
C TYR A 122 16.90 -13.63 -3.78
N ARG A 123 16.59 -13.18 -5.00
CA ARG A 123 17.43 -13.31 -6.19
C ARG A 123 17.65 -11.96 -6.85
N ARG A 124 18.70 -11.87 -7.65
CA ARG A 124 18.98 -10.70 -8.49
C ARG A 124 18.59 -11.04 -9.93
N ASN A 125 17.83 -10.17 -10.57
CA ASN A 125 17.57 -10.27 -12.01
C ASN A 125 18.63 -9.44 -12.78
N SER A 126 19.17 -9.99 -13.87
CA SER A 126 20.16 -9.34 -14.75
C SER A 126 19.59 -8.24 -15.65
N ASP A 127 18.27 -8.18 -15.82
CA ASP A 127 17.57 -7.17 -16.64
C ASP A 127 17.77 -5.75 -16.09
N ARG A 128 18.10 -5.63 -14.79
CA ARG A 128 18.45 -4.37 -14.14
C ARG A 128 19.73 -4.47 -13.34
N LYS A 129 20.41 -3.33 -13.18
CA LYS A 129 21.57 -3.20 -12.30
C LYS A 129 21.16 -3.04 -10.84
N ALA A 130 22.02 -3.52 -9.95
CA ALA A 130 21.89 -3.18 -8.53
C ALA A 130 21.93 -1.65 -8.35
N PRO A 131 21.11 -1.09 -7.44
CA PRO A 131 20.30 -1.79 -6.44
C PRO A 131 18.84 -2.01 -6.85
N HIS A 132 18.48 -1.86 -8.14
CA HIS A 132 17.10 -1.88 -8.65
C HIS A 132 16.65 -3.23 -9.20
N ASN A 133 17.25 -4.32 -8.71
CA ASN A 133 17.12 -5.64 -9.33
C ASN A 133 16.95 -6.80 -8.33
N LEU A 134 16.59 -6.50 -7.07
CA LEU A 134 16.33 -7.52 -6.05
C LEU A 134 14.88 -7.98 -6.15
N LEU A 135 14.66 -9.28 -6.33
CA LEU A 135 13.31 -9.86 -6.34
C LEU A 135 13.17 -10.91 -5.25
N THR A 136 11.92 -11.13 -4.87
CA THR A 136 11.47 -12.25 -4.03
C THR A 136 10.16 -12.82 -4.60
N SER A 137 9.51 -13.71 -3.86
CA SER A 137 8.23 -14.33 -4.20
C SER A 137 7.45 -14.61 -2.91
N THR A 138 6.11 -14.75 -2.98
CA THR A 138 5.35 -15.15 -1.80
C THR A 138 5.74 -16.57 -1.35
N GLY A 139 6.01 -17.48 -2.29
CA GLY A 139 6.37 -18.86 -2.00
C GLY A 139 7.67 -18.96 -1.20
N ASP A 140 8.73 -18.28 -1.66
CA ASP A 140 10.02 -18.28 -0.97
C ASP A 140 9.94 -17.61 0.41
N ILE A 141 9.14 -16.55 0.52
CA ILE A 141 8.96 -15.83 1.78
C ILE A 141 8.20 -16.66 2.81
N TYR A 142 7.12 -17.32 2.41
CA TYR A 142 6.39 -18.22 3.30
C TYR A 142 7.23 -19.43 3.72
N ALA A 143 8.08 -19.95 2.81
CA ALA A 143 9.05 -20.98 3.16
C ALA A 143 10.10 -20.47 4.17
N ALA A 144 10.64 -19.26 3.98
CA ALA A 144 11.61 -18.66 4.92
C ALA A 144 11.00 -18.29 6.28
N ALA A 145 9.69 -18.01 6.32
CA ALA A 145 8.96 -17.77 7.55
C ALA A 145 8.82 -19.04 8.41
N ASP A 146 8.84 -20.23 7.80
CA ASP A 146 8.78 -21.53 8.48
C ASP A 146 7.57 -21.62 9.43
N GLY A 147 6.38 -21.25 8.91
CA GLY A 147 5.12 -21.30 9.66
C GLY A 147 4.94 -20.22 10.75
N ARG A 148 5.91 -19.29 10.91
CA ARG A 148 5.78 -18.15 11.83
C ARG A 148 4.88 -17.05 11.26
N GLY A 149 4.39 -16.18 12.16
CA GLY A 149 3.51 -15.05 11.84
C GLY A 149 2.05 -15.33 12.21
N GLY A 150 1.23 -14.29 12.22
CA GLY A 150 -0.19 -14.38 12.56
C GLY A 150 -1.11 -14.02 11.40
N THR A 151 -2.33 -14.55 11.41
CA THR A 151 -3.37 -14.15 10.45
C THR A 151 -3.77 -12.69 10.69
N PRO A 152 -3.71 -11.80 9.70
CA PRO A 152 -4.07 -10.39 9.88
C PRO A 152 -5.58 -10.23 10.12
N PRO A 153 -6.01 -9.14 10.77
CA PRO A 153 -7.42 -8.74 10.76
C PRO A 153 -7.83 -8.24 9.37
N GLN A 154 -9.13 -8.08 9.15
CA GLN A 154 -9.64 -7.34 7.99
C GLN A 154 -9.25 -5.88 8.09
N MET A 155 -8.60 -5.31 7.06
CA MET A 155 -8.03 -3.96 7.13
C MET A 155 -9.04 -2.82 6.87
N PHE A 156 -9.97 -3.03 5.94
CA PHE A 156 -10.98 -2.04 5.54
C PHE A 156 -12.38 -2.64 5.62
N SER A 157 -13.40 -1.79 5.66
CA SER A 157 -14.79 -2.23 5.42
C SER A 157 -15.04 -2.35 3.92
N TYR A 158 -15.86 -3.31 3.51
CA TYR A 158 -16.19 -3.54 2.10
C TYR A 158 -17.69 -3.60 1.91
N ARG A 159 -18.16 -2.94 0.86
CA ARG A 159 -19.58 -2.92 0.48
C ARG A 159 -19.98 -4.25 -0.13
N ASP A 160 -21.24 -4.62 0.03
CA ASP A 160 -21.80 -5.68 -0.80
C ASP A 160 -21.82 -5.23 -2.28
N PRO A 161 -21.61 -6.14 -3.27
CA PRO A 161 -21.56 -5.74 -4.69
C PRO A 161 -22.79 -4.98 -5.19
N ASN A 162 -23.96 -5.19 -4.56
CA ASN A 162 -25.24 -4.56 -4.92
C ASN A 162 -25.59 -3.36 -4.02
N GLU A 163 -24.73 -3.03 -3.06
CA GLU A 163 -24.94 -1.89 -2.17
C GLU A 163 -24.50 -0.60 -2.85
N ALA A 164 -25.34 0.43 -2.73
CA ALA A 164 -25.07 1.75 -3.27
C ALA A 164 -23.98 2.44 -2.43
N LEU A 165 -23.19 3.29 -3.07
CA LEU A 165 -22.28 4.19 -2.37
C LEU A 165 -23.05 5.19 -1.49
N PRO A 166 -22.41 5.74 -0.45
CA PRO A 166 -23.04 6.75 0.40
C PRO A 166 -23.43 8.00 -0.42
N LEU A 167 -24.42 8.75 0.06
CA LEU A 167 -24.91 9.96 -0.62
C LEU A 167 -23.84 11.07 -0.74
N SER A 168 -22.77 10.97 0.06
CA SER A 168 -21.59 11.83 0.01
C SER A 168 -20.66 11.54 -1.18
N ALA A 169 -20.85 10.43 -1.89
CA ALA A 169 -20.07 10.08 -3.07
C ALA A 169 -20.42 10.98 -4.26
N GLN A 170 -19.39 11.48 -4.95
CA GLN A 170 -19.51 12.32 -6.13
C GLN A 170 -18.70 11.73 -7.30
N PRO A 171 -19.16 11.83 -8.56
CA PRO A 171 -18.39 11.38 -9.70
C PRO A 171 -17.05 12.09 -9.79
N LEU A 172 -16.00 11.35 -10.09
CA LEU A 172 -14.66 11.90 -10.25
C LEU A 172 -13.97 11.29 -11.46
N ASP A 173 -13.44 12.14 -12.34
CA ASP A 173 -12.60 11.71 -13.46
C ASP A 173 -11.18 11.37 -12.98
N ALA A 174 -10.49 12.33 -12.36
CA ALA A 174 -9.11 12.12 -11.91
C ALA A 174 -8.72 12.94 -10.68
N VAL A 175 -7.78 12.39 -9.90
CA VAL A 175 -7.06 13.11 -8.84
C VAL A 175 -5.58 13.17 -9.15
N GLU A 176 -4.95 14.29 -8.82
CA GLU A 176 -3.51 14.50 -8.92
C GLU A 176 -2.90 14.67 -7.52
N ILE A 177 -1.70 14.13 -7.34
CA ILE A 177 -0.94 14.19 -6.09
C ILE A 177 0.48 14.64 -6.42
N ASP A 178 0.90 15.74 -5.80
CA ASP A 178 2.27 16.25 -5.86
C ASP A 178 3.04 15.87 -4.60
N TYR A 179 3.98 14.94 -4.74
CA TYR A 179 4.94 14.58 -3.68
C TYR A 179 6.16 15.52 -3.64
N GLY A 180 6.20 16.53 -4.50
CA GLY A 180 7.29 17.50 -4.67
C GLY A 180 8.42 16.99 -5.58
N GLY A 181 8.73 15.69 -5.54
CA GLY A 181 9.64 15.04 -6.48
C GLY A 181 8.94 14.19 -7.54
N TYR A 182 7.74 13.67 -7.22
CA TYR A 182 6.90 12.89 -8.13
C TYR A 182 5.49 13.49 -8.19
N GLN A 183 4.96 13.54 -9.40
CA GLN A 183 3.53 13.79 -9.65
C GLN A 183 2.88 12.46 -10.01
N VAL A 184 1.78 12.15 -9.34
CA VAL A 184 1.00 10.92 -9.51
C VAL A 184 -0.43 11.32 -9.85
N THR A 185 -1.01 10.66 -10.85
CA THR A 185 -2.42 10.84 -11.20
C THR A 185 -3.12 9.50 -11.09
N TYR A 186 -4.33 9.50 -10.56
CA TYR A 186 -5.25 8.38 -10.63
C TYR A 186 -6.48 8.84 -11.41
N GLN A 187 -6.75 8.19 -12.53
CA GLN A 187 -7.92 8.47 -13.38
C GLN A 187 -8.83 7.24 -13.39
N TRP A 188 -10.14 7.44 -13.27
CA TRP A 188 -11.08 6.33 -13.37
C TRP A 188 -11.08 5.76 -14.80
N ASP A 189 -10.95 4.44 -14.90
CA ASP A 189 -11.01 3.73 -16.18
C ASP A 189 -12.16 2.70 -16.14
N GLU A 190 -13.14 2.89 -17.03
CA GLU A 190 -14.33 2.04 -17.14
C GLU A 190 -14.01 0.63 -17.66
N VAL A 191 -12.90 0.42 -18.36
CA VAL A 191 -12.52 -0.91 -18.86
C VAL A 191 -11.86 -1.71 -17.75
N PHE A 192 -10.97 -1.09 -16.98
CA PHE A 192 -10.35 -1.71 -15.81
C PHE A 192 -11.30 -1.78 -14.62
N GLN A 193 -12.35 -0.96 -14.58
CA GLN A 193 -13.19 -0.73 -13.39
C GLN A 193 -12.32 -0.37 -12.17
N GLY A 194 -11.33 0.49 -12.41
CA GLY A 194 -10.31 0.85 -11.42
C GLY A 194 -9.64 2.18 -11.75
N TRP A 195 -8.79 2.65 -10.84
CA TRP A 195 -8.12 3.94 -10.91
C TRP A 195 -6.76 3.83 -11.61
N ALA A 196 -6.75 3.96 -12.92
CA ALA A 196 -5.56 3.95 -13.76
C ALA A 196 -4.53 4.98 -13.27
N ARG A 197 -3.38 4.47 -12.82
CA ARG A 197 -2.29 5.26 -12.25
C ARG A 197 -1.31 5.69 -13.34
N SER A 198 -0.91 6.94 -13.29
CA SER A 198 0.25 7.45 -14.03
C SER A 198 1.20 8.15 -13.06
N GLN A 199 2.48 8.23 -13.43
CA GLN A 199 3.48 8.93 -12.64
C GLN A 199 4.44 9.67 -13.56
N GLN A 200 4.58 10.98 -13.32
CA GLN A 200 5.35 11.89 -14.18
C GLN A 200 4.84 11.86 -15.63
N GLY A 201 3.52 11.87 -15.82
CA GLY A 201 2.88 11.91 -17.13
C GLY A 201 3.03 10.64 -17.98
N THR A 202 3.53 9.55 -17.42
CA THR A 202 3.61 8.24 -18.10
C THR A 202 2.77 7.22 -17.35
N GLU A 203 2.08 6.35 -18.08
CA GLU A 203 1.35 5.20 -17.51
C GLU A 203 2.25 4.42 -16.56
N HIS A 204 1.75 4.14 -15.37
CA HIS A 204 2.45 3.27 -14.44
C HIS A 204 2.08 1.83 -14.73
N VAL A 205 2.94 1.14 -15.48
CA VAL A 205 2.79 -0.30 -15.75
C VAL A 205 3.62 -1.16 -14.79
N ASP A 206 3.21 -2.40 -14.58
CA ASP A 206 4.07 -3.44 -14.01
C ASP A 206 5.03 -4.02 -15.06
N TYR A 207 5.88 -4.97 -14.66
CA TYR A 207 6.90 -5.55 -15.52
C TYR A 207 6.32 -6.26 -16.76
N ASP A 208 5.09 -6.76 -16.66
CA ASP A 208 4.39 -7.44 -17.74
C ASP A 208 3.68 -6.46 -18.69
N GLY A 209 3.79 -5.16 -18.43
CA GLY A 209 3.20 -4.09 -19.23
C GLY A 209 1.74 -3.82 -18.90
N VAL A 210 1.22 -4.35 -17.79
CA VAL A 210 -0.17 -4.11 -17.36
C VAL A 210 -0.20 -2.83 -16.54
N GLN A 211 -1.07 -1.89 -16.93
CA GLN A 211 -1.24 -0.65 -16.19
C GLN A 211 -1.78 -0.91 -14.78
N VAL A 212 -1.22 -0.20 -13.80
CA VAL A 212 -1.68 -0.18 -12.42
C VAL A 212 -3.02 0.54 -12.39
N ALA A 213 -4.08 -0.18 -12.02
CA ALA A 213 -5.42 0.35 -11.86
C ALA A 213 -6.14 -0.34 -10.69
N PRO A 214 -5.81 0.00 -9.42
CA PRO A 214 -6.52 -0.56 -8.26
C PRO A 214 -7.98 -0.14 -8.22
N GLU A 215 -8.83 -0.99 -7.67
CA GLU A 215 -10.26 -0.74 -7.53
C GLU A 215 -10.54 0.42 -6.54
N ASN A 216 -9.64 0.61 -5.56
CA ASN A 216 -9.74 1.68 -4.57
C ASN A 216 -8.43 2.46 -4.43
N VAL A 217 -8.56 3.77 -4.24
CA VAL A 217 -7.46 4.65 -3.83
C VAL A 217 -7.88 5.43 -2.59
N ILE A 218 -7.04 5.46 -1.58
CA ILE A 218 -7.22 6.29 -0.40
C ILE A 218 -6.10 7.32 -0.38
N ILE A 219 -6.45 8.60 -0.49
CA ILE A 219 -5.52 9.69 -0.24
C ILE A 219 -5.64 10.03 1.24
N GLN A 220 -4.73 9.50 2.06
CA GLN A 220 -4.68 9.78 3.49
C GLN A 220 -3.69 10.92 3.73
N PHE A 221 -4.19 12.14 3.99
CA PHE A 221 -3.33 13.29 4.23
C PHE A 221 -2.63 13.16 5.58
N VAL A 222 -1.30 13.17 5.56
CA VAL A 222 -0.46 12.92 6.73
C VAL A 222 0.61 14.00 6.91
N ASN A 223 1.14 14.04 8.13
CA ASN A 223 2.34 14.82 8.42
C ASN A 223 3.58 13.95 8.26
N TYR A 224 4.70 14.58 7.88
CA TYR A 224 6.01 13.95 7.90
C TYR A 224 6.89 14.63 8.91
N GLY A 225 7.36 13.84 9.89
CA GLY A 225 8.43 14.22 10.79
C GLY A 225 9.80 13.90 10.20
N GLN A 226 10.82 14.07 11.04
CA GLN A 226 12.19 13.71 10.73
C GLN A 226 12.50 12.33 11.33
N SER A 227 13.06 11.42 10.54
CA SER A 227 13.45 10.10 11.04
C SER A 227 14.55 10.21 12.10
N VAL A 228 14.37 9.49 13.21
CA VAL A 228 15.40 9.33 14.24
C VAL A 228 16.64 8.61 13.74
N ALA A 229 16.50 7.83 12.66
CA ALA A 229 17.60 7.05 12.08
C ALA A 229 18.43 7.86 11.09
N TYR A 230 17.85 8.87 10.43
CA TYR A 230 18.54 9.75 9.51
C TYR A 230 17.74 11.05 9.28
N ALA A 231 18.37 12.19 9.57
CA ALA A 231 17.73 13.51 9.48
C ALA A 231 17.18 13.87 8.08
N GLY A 232 17.79 13.35 7.01
CA GLY A 232 17.33 13.58 5.64
C GLY A 232 16.21 12.65 5.19
N SER A 233 15.81 11.66 6.00
CA SER A 233 14.68 10.78 5.69
C SER A 233 13.41 11.35 6.31
N PRO A 234 12.39 11.67 5.50
CA PRO A 234 11.06 11.97 6.04
C PRO A 234 10.52 10.70 6.73
N GLU A 235 9.77 10.91 7.81
CA GLU A 235 9.12 9.85 8.57
C GLU A 235 7.62 10.12 8.60
N VAL A 236 6.86 9.27 7.93
CA VAL A 236 5.41 9.40 7.83
C VAL A 236 4.76 9.25 9.22
N LYS A 237 3.72 10.04 9.49
CA LYS A 237 2.94 9.99 10.74
C LYS A 237 1.54 9.50 10.43
N VAL A 238 1.34 8.20 10.63
CA VAL A 238 0.07 7.50 10.38
C VAL A 238 -0.76 7.26 11.64
N LEU A 239 -0.23 7.63 12.81
CA LEU A 239 -0.98 7.65 14.07
C LEU A 239 -1.58 9.05 14.28
N GLY A 240 -2.85 9.11 14.69
CA GLY A 240 -3.59 10.34 14.90
C GLY A 240 -4.88 10.37 14.08
N ARG A 241 -5.19 11.54 13.53
CA ARG A 241 -6.38 11.76 12.70
C ARG A 241 -6.10 12.86 11.68
N GLY A 242 -6.86 12.88 10.59
CA GLY A 242 -6.74 13.91 9.57
C GLY A 242 -7.79 13.78 8.49
N GLU A 243 -7.63 14.55 7.44
CA GLU A 243 -8.46 14.50 6.24
C GLU A 243 -8.04 13.32 5.35
N ALA A 244 -9.00 12.76 4.62
CA ALA A 244 -8.74 11.77 3.59
C ALA A 244 -9.71 11.97 2.42
N TRP A 245 -9.34 11.46 1.25
CA TRP A 245 -10.26 11.22 0.15
C TRP A 245 -10.28 9.73 -0.16
N VAL A 246 -11.46 9.16 -0.31
CA VAL A 246 -11.64 7.75 -0.69
C VAL A 246 -12.21 7.70 -2.10
N LEU A 247 -11.46 7.10 -3.00
CA LEU A 247 -11.78 6.92 -4.40
C LEU A 247 -12.18 5.46 -4.61
N THR A 248 -13.42 5.23 -5.04
CA THR A 248 -13.96 3.88 -5.23
C THR A 248 -15.09 3.90 -6.24
N ALA A 249 -15.16 2.90 -7.13
CA ALA A 249 -16.18 2.77 -8.17
C ALA A 249 -16.45 4.07 -8.97
N GLY A 250 -15.39 4.76 -9.40
CA GLY A 250 -15.47 6.00 -10.19
C GLY A 250 -15.98 7.22 -9.42
N GLN A 251 -16.07 7.15 -8.10
CA GLN A 251 -16.51 8.23 -7.24
C GLN A 251 -15.42 8.63 -6.25
N ILE A 252 -15.47 9.87 -5.79
CA ILE A 252 -14.75 10.39 -4.62
C ILE A 252 -15.71 10.57 -3.45
N ILE A 253 -15.23 10.24 -2.25
CA ILE A 253 -15.89 10.53 -0.98
C ILE A 253 -14.89 11.31 -0.13
N GLU A 254 -15.23 12.56 0.21
CA GLU A 254 -14.46 13.32 1.18
C GLU A 254 -14.65 12.73 2.59
N ALA A 255 -13.54 12.55 3.29
CA ALA A 255 -13.48 11.73 4.48
C ALA A 255 -12.54 12.31 5.55
N THR A 256 -12.64 11.71 6.73
CA THR A 256 -11.62 11.82 7.78
C THR A 256 -11.06 10.45 8.09
N TRP A 257 -9.78 10.38 8.43
CA TRP A 257 -9.16 9.17 8.96
C TRP A 257 -8.88 9.32 10.45
N ASN A 258 -8.98 8.21 11.18
CA ASN A 258 -8.65 8.15 12.60
C ASN A 258 -7.95 6.83 12.93
N ARG A 259 -6.77 6.92 13.55
CA ARG A 259 -5.94 5.81 14.03
C ARG A 259 -5.24 6.21 15.34
N PRO A 260 -5.91 6.10 16.50
CA PRO A 260 -5.39 6.63 17.76
C PRO A 260 -4.12 5.95 18.27
N THR A 261 -4.01 4.63 18.11
CA THR A 261 -2.88 3.83 18.59
C THR A 261 -2.28 2.96 17.49
N GLU A 262 -1.10 2.39 17.76
CA GLU A 262 -0.40 1.52 16.81
C GLU A 262 -1.12 0.19 16.52
N ALA A 263 -1.96 -0.28 17.46
CA ALA A 263 -2.76 -1.49 17.31
C ALA A 263 -4.06 -1.26 16.52
N ASP A 264 -4.50 -0.01 16.40
CA ASP A 264 -5.75 0.31 15.71
C ASP A 264 -5.58 0.20 14.19
N LEU A 265 -6.64 -0.25 13.53
CA LEU A 265 -6.83 -0.07 12.10
C LEU A 265 -7.22 1.39 11.82
N THR A 266 -6.82 1.91 10.67
CA THR A 266 -7.27 3.25 10.26
C THR A 266 -8.74 3.19 9.87
N GLU A 267 -9.59 3.92 10.58
CA GLU A 267 -10.99 4.10 10.20
C GLU A 267 -11.12 5.29 9.24
N PHE A 268 -11.92 5.15 8.19
CA PHE A 268 -12.29 6.23 7.27
C PHE A 268 -13.77 6.52 7.39
N ARG A 269 -14.13 7.77 7.67
CA ARG A 269 -15.52 8.20 7.87
C ARG A 269 -15.87 9.38 6.98
N ASP A 270 -17.06 9.37 6.42
CA ASP A 270 -17.57 10.47 5.62
C ASP A 270 -17.99 11.68 6.48
N ALA A 271 -18.54 12.72 5.83
CA ALA A 271 -19.00 13.94 6.49
C ALA A 271 -20.12 13.71 7.54
N ASP A 272 -20.90 12.64 7.39
CA ASP A 272 -21.97 12.26 8.33
C ASP A 272 -21.46 11.36 9.46
N GLY A 273 -20.17 10.98 9.43
CA GLY A 273 -19.51 10.12 10.41
C GLY A 273 -19.71 8.62 10.14
N ALA A 274 -20.33 8.25 9.03
CA ALA A 274 -20.52 6.85 8.64
C ALA A 274 -19.18 6.26 8.16
N THR A 275 -18.94 4.98 8.48
CA THR A 275 -17.75 4.27 7.98
C THR A 275 -17.87 4.11 6.46
N ILE A 276 -16.81 4.46 5.74
CA ILE A 276 -16.76 4.28 4.29
C ILE A 276 -16.42 2.83 3.96
N GLU A 277 -17.23 2.22 3.11
CA GLU A 277 -17.05 0.84 2.67
C GLU A 277 -16.51 0.81 1.24
N LEU A 278 -15.40 0.12 1.04
CA LEU A 278 -14.69 0.05 -0.23
C LEU A 278 -15.34 -0.96 -1.18
N THR A 279 -15.18 -0.72 -2.48
CA THR A 279 -15.41 -1.75 -3.49
C THR A 279 -14.48 -2.95 -3.21
N PRO A 280 -14.96 -4.20 -3.23
CA PRO A 280 -14.07 -5.35 -3.16
C PRO A 280 -12.99 -5.30 -4.25
N GLY A 281 -11.72 -5.35 -3.86
CA GLY A 281 -10.57 -5.25 -4.74
C GLY A 281 -9.32 -4.72 -4.03
N ARG A 282 -8.28 -4.45 -4.81
CA ARG A 282 -6.99 -3.93 -4.36
C ARG A 282 -7.14 -2.47 -3.94
N THR A 283 -6.37 -2.07 -2.94
CA THR A 283 -6.41 -0.71 -2.40
C THR A 283 -5.04 -0.07 -2.39
N TRP A 284 -4.90 1.11 -2.99
CA TRP A 284 -3.69 1.91 -2.88
C TRP A 284 -3.91 3.06 -1.90
N VAL A 285 -3.06 3.16 -0.88
CA VAL A 285 -3.09 4.24 0.11
C VAL A 285 -1.95 5.21 -0.18
N ALA A 286 -2.28 6.33 -0.82
CA ALA A 286 -1.36 7.43 -1.00
C ALA A 286 -1.24 8.23 0.30
N LEU A 287 -0.01 8.48 0.76
CA LEU A 287 0.28 9.23 1.99
C LEU A 287 0.91 10.61 1.69
N PRO A 288 0.23 11.54 0.98
CA PRO A 288 0.78 12.86 0.72
C PRO A 288 0.67 13.79 1.93
N ARG A 289 1.31 14.97 1.81
CA ARG A 289 1.10 16.07 2.76
C ARG A 289 -0.26 16.72 2.50
N SER A 290 -0.86 17.31 3.53
CA SER A 290 -2.05 18.15 3.36
C SER A 290 -1.79 19.27 2.34
N GLY A 291 -2.76 19.51 1.46
CA GLY A 291 -2.69 20.55 0.43
C GLY A 291 -1.81 20.21 -0.78
N THR A 292 -1.36 18.95 -0.92
CA THR A 292 -0.57 18.51 -2.08
C THR A 292 -1.29 17.51 -2.98
N ALA A 293 -2.62 17.45 -2.89
CA ALA A 293 -3.45 16.75 -3.85
C ALA A 293 -4.60 17.67 -4.30
N SER A 294 -5.08 17.44 -5.51
CA SER A 294 -6.17 18.21 -6.11
C SER A 294 -6.99 17.35 -7.05
N TYR A 295 -8.28 17.63 -7.13
CA TYR A 295 -9.17 17.13 -8.16
C TYR A 295 -10.01 18.29 -8.69
N ALA A 296 -10.50 18.17 -9.92
CA ALA A 296 -11.44 19.14 -10.49
C ALA A 296 -12.87 18.60 -10.35
N ASP A 297 -13.81 19.47 -9.97
CA ASP A 297 -15.23 19.15 -10.02
C ASP A 297 -15.67 18.96 -11.47
N VAL A 298 -16.38 17.85 -11.73
CA VAL A 298 -16.93 17.51 -13.04
C VAL A 298 -17.95 18.58 -13.52
N ASP A 299 -18.50 19.37 -12.60
CA ASP A 299 -19.55 20.38 -12.84
C ASP A 299 -19.04 21.79 -13.21
N GLN A 300 -17.74 21.97 -13.51
CA GLN A 300 -17.19 23.26 -13.98
C GLN A 300 -16.89 23.35 -15.49
N GLN A 301 -17.47 22.47 -16.32
CA GLN A 301 -17.41 22.59 -17.79
C GLN A 301 -18.75 22.94 -18.43
#